data_AF-A0A954Z7I6-F1
#
_entry.id   AF-A0A954Z7I6-F1
#
_cell.length_a   1.000
_cell.length_b   1.000
_cell.length_c   1.000
_cell.angle_alpha   90.00
_cell.angle_beta   90.00
_cell.angle_gamma   90.00
#
_symmetry.space_group_name_H-M   'P 1'
#
loop_
_entity.id
_entity.type
_entity.pdbx_description
1 polymer ?
#
loop_
_entity_poly.entity_id
_entity_poly.type
_entity_poly.pdbx_seq_one_letter_code
_entity_poly.pdbx_strand_id
1 'polypeptide(L)'
;PTSELRAYISCPTLGRVAIPLARLRRWGIDPERFDSPSQVESTPPANEEPLAERAQLVLIAMLELDAIDSDRRKPTDEIAVQALGEGADPNALKGVMSDLKTRELINSKTGRGGGCWLTGKGSARAAKLRDH
;
A
#
# COMPACT_ATOMS: atom_id res chain seq x y z
N PRO A 1 7.51 43.76 -2.12
CA PRO A 1 7.19 42.46 -2.75
C PRO A 1 6.05 41.76 -1.99
N THR A 2 4.82 41.98 -2.43
CA THR A 2 3.59 41.47 -1.82
C THR A 2 3.42 39.99 -2.20
N SER A 3 3.59 39.08 -1.24
CA SER A 3 3.45 37.64 -1.45
C SER A 3 1.98 37.27 -1.67
N GLU A 4 1.59 37.02 -2.92
CA GLU A 4 0.26 36.47 -3.23
C GLU A 4 0.18 35.01 -2.75
N LEU A 5 -0.63 34.78 -1.71
CA LEU A 5 -0.98 33.45 -1.25
C LEU A 5 -1.80 32.71 -2.33
N ARG A 6 -1.31 31.56 -2.77
CA ARG A 6 -1.93 30.70 -3.78
C ARG A 6 -2.34 29.37 -3.16
N ALA A 7 -3.55 28.92 -3.45
CA ALA A 7 -4.02 27.59 -3.08
C ALA A 7 -3.80 26.63 -4.26
N TYR A 8 -3.38 25.40 -3.96
CA TYR A 8 -3.18 24.38 -4.96
C TYR A 8 -4.31 23.37 -4.87
N ILE A 9 -5.09 23.25 -5.95
CA ILE A 9 -6.11 22.21 -6.06
C ILE A 9 -5.55 21.11 -6.95
N SER A 10 -5.62 19.87 -6.47
CA SER A 10 -5.25 18.69 -7.25
C SER A 10 -6.43 18.30 -8.14
N CYS A 11 -6.27 18.42 -9.46
CA CYS A 11 -7.28 18.03 -10.44
C CYS A 11 -6.81 16.77 -11.19
N PRO A 12 -7.61 15.69 -11.26
CA PRO A 12 -7.17 14.39 -11.79
C PRO A 12 -6.80 14.40 -13.28
N THR A 13 -7.28 15.37 -14.06
CA THR A 13 -7.01 15.50 -15.50
C THR A 13 -5.91 16.49 -15.85
N LEU A 14 -5.61 17.47 -14.98
CA LEU A 14 -4.71 18.59 -15.29
C LEU A 14 -3.54 18.72 -14.32
N GLY A 15 -3.43 17.83 -13.33
CA GLY A 15 -2.44 17.93 -12.27
C GLY A 15 -2.74 19.08 -11.30
N ARG A 16 -1.70 19.64 -10.69
CA ARG A 16 -1.83 20.72 -9.70
C ARG A 16 -2.02 22.06 -10.39
N VAL A 17 -3.15 22.72 -10.12
CA VAL A 17 -3.42 24.07 -10.62
C VAL A 17 -3.34 25.06 -9.46
N ALA A 18 -2.51 26.08 -9.62
CA ALA A 18 -2.43 27.20 -8.67
C ALA A 18 -3.61 28.15 -8.91
N ILE A 19 -4.46 28.32 -7.91
CA ILE A 19 -5.60 29.23 -7.96
C ILE A 19 -5.37 30.37 -6.95
N PRO A 20 -5.45 31.63 -7.38
CA PRO A 20 -5.40 32.77 -6.46
C PRO A 20 -6.56 32.73 -5.46
N LEU A 21 -6.27 32.96 -4.18
CA LEU A 21 -7.27 32.91 -3.09
C LEU A 21 -8.48 33.85 -3.31
N ALA A 22 -8.29 34.97 -4.02
CA ALA A 22 -9.38 35.88 -4.35
C ALA A 22 -10.52 35.21 -5.15
N ARG A 23 -10.20 34.14 -5.91
CA ARG A 23 -11.19 33.40 -6.72
C ARG A 23 -11.93 32.34 -5.91
N LEU A 24 -11.33 31.81 -4.85
CA LEU A 24 -11.92 30.78 -3.97
C LEU A 24 -13.09 31.31 -3.13
N ARG A 25 -12.99 32.57 -2.65
CA ARG A 25 -14.09 33.20 -1.87
C ARG A 25 -15.39 33.36 -2.66
N ARG A 26 -15.32 33.48 -4.00
CA ARG A 26 -16.50 33.56 -4.87
C ARG A 26 -17.31 32.25 -4.90
N TRP A 27 -16.72 31.12 -4.50
CA TRP A 27 -17.37 29.81 -4.51
C TRP A 27 -17.88 29.35 -3.12
N GLY A 28 -17.85 30.23 -2.11
CA GLY A 28 -18.37 29.89 -0.77
C GLY A 28 -17.54 28.84 -0.02
N ILE A 29 -16.26 28.68 -0.39
CA ILE A 29 -15.33 27.77 0.27
C ILE A 29 -14.60 28.55 1.36
N ASP A 30 -14.88 28.23 2.62
CA ASP A 30 -14.17 28.80 3.76
C ASP A 30 -12.68 28.38 3.74
N PRO A 31 -11.74 29.32 3.66
CA PRO A 31 -10.31 29.03 3.61
C PRO A 31 -9.76 28.50 4.94
N GLU A 32 -10.48 28.70 6.05
CA GLU A 32 -10.11 28.17 7.37
C GLU A 32 -10.48 26.69 7.55
N ARG A 33 -11.21 26.09 6.61
CA ARG A 33 -11.45 24.64 6.58
C ARG A 33 -10.24 23.85 6.08
N PHE A 34 -9.25 24.53 5.52
CA PHE A 34 -7.94 23.99 5.16
C PHE A 34 -6.97 24.23 6.32
N ASP A 35 -7.30 23.68 7.47
CA ASP A 35 -6.37 23.62 8.59
C ASP A 35 -5.14 22.79 8.17
N SER A 36 -4.02 23.51 8.05
CA SER A 36 -2.66 23.04 8.33
C SER A 36 -2.08 21.87 7.50
N PRO A 37 -1.09 22.10 6.61
CA PRO A 37 -0.31 21.04 5.95
C PRO A 37 0.67 20.29 6.87
N SER A 38 0.56 20.46 8.19
CA SER A 38 1.42 19.84 9.22
C SER A 38 0.81 18.59 9.88
N GLN A 39 -0.37 18.12 9.45
CA GLN A 39 -0.95 16.85 9.87
C GLN A 39 -1.05 15.86 8.69
N VAL A 40 0.10 15.52 8.11
CA VAL A 40 0.25 14.23 7.41
C VAL A 40 1.22 13.37 8.21
N GLU A 41 1.01 13.30 9.53
CA GLU A 41 1.72 12.35 10.37
C GLU A 41 0.73 11.73 11.35
N SER A 42 0.65 10.41 11.26
CA SER A 42 0.01 9.52 12.21
C SER A 42 -1.51 9.60 12.30
N THR A 43 -2.19 9.15 11.24
CA THR A 43 -3.35 8.29 11.49
C THR A 43 -2.77 7.00 12.09
N PRO A 44 -3.00 6.66 13.38
CA PRO A 44 -2.72 5.31 13.82
C PRO A 44 -3.54 4.40 12.89
N PRO A 45 -2.94 3.39 12.21
CA PRO A 45 -3.70 2.59 11.28
C PRO A 45 -4.82 1.91 12.05
N ALA A 46 -6.03 2.40 11.80
CA ALA A 46 -7.26 1.87 12.36
C ALA A 46 -7.30 0.37 12.04
N ASN A 47 -7.33 -0.44 13.09
CA ASN A 47 -7.48 -1.89 13.04
C ASN A 47 -6.43 -2.61 12.18
N GLU A 48 -5.17 -2.64 12.63
CA GLU A 48 -4.27 -3.72 12.24
C GLU A 48 -4.81 -5.04 12.84
N GLU A 49 -5.89 -5.58 12.25
CA GLU A 49 -6.40 -6.90 12.60
C GLU A 49 -5.23 -7.88 12.64
N PRO A 50 -5.10 -8.68 13.72
CA PRO A 50 -4.01 -9.62 13.84
C PRO A 50 -4.06 -10.57 12.65
N LEU A 51 -3.01 -10.52 11.84
CA LEU A 51 -2.82 -11.49 10.77
C LEU A 51 -2.48 -12.83 11.41
N ALA A 52 -2.99 -13.93 10.84
CA ALA A 52 -2.54 -15.26 11.24
C ALA A 52 -1.01 -15.36 11.06
N GLU A 53 -0.33 -16.10 11.93
CA GLU A 53 1.13 -16.27 11.90
C GLU A 53 1.66 -16.64 10.51
N ARG A 54 0.99 -17.60 9.85
CA ARG A 54 1.31 -17.98 8.46
C ARG A 54 1.21 -16.83 7.46
N ALA A 55 0.23 -15.94 7.62
CA ALA A 55 0.07 -14.78 6.75
C ALA A 55 1.20 -13.75 6.96
N GLN A 56 1.69 -13.62 8.19
CA GLN A 56 2.85 -12.79 8.51
C GLN A 56 4.12 -13.36 7.87
N LEU A 57 4.36 -14.67 8.04
CA LEU A 57 5.50 -15.37 7.42
C LEU A 57 5.51 -15.21 5.90
N VAL A 58 4.34 -15.33 5.25
CA VAL A 58 4.21 -15.12 3.81
C VAL A 58 4.58 -13.69 3.40
N LEU A 59 4.11 -12.68 4.14
CA LEU A 59 4.45 -11.29 3.84
C LEU A 59 5.95 -11.01 3.98
N ILE A 60 6.58 -11.54 5.03
CA ILE A 60 8.03 -11.43 5.26
C ILE A 60 8.78 -12.12 4.12
N ALA A 61 8.41 -13.37 3.77
CA ALA A 61 9.02 -14.11 2.69
C ALA A 61 8.90 -13.40 1.32
N MET A 62 7.74 -12.80 1.03
CA MET A 62 7.57 -12.00 -0.19
C MET A 62 8.45 -10.75 -0.20
N LEU A 63 8.69 -10.14 0.97
CA LEU A 63 9.60 -8.99 1.11
C LEU A 63 11.06 -9.42 0.91
N GLU A 64 11.46 -10.56 1.47
CA GLU A 64 12.80 -11.13 1.31
C GLU A 64 13.11 -11.55 -0.13
N LEU A 65 12.10 -12.10 -0.83
CA LEU A 65 12.21 -12.41 -2.26
C LEU A 65 12.09 -11.17 -3.17
N ASP A 66 11.93 -10.00 -2.57
CA ASP A 66 11.83 -8.71 -3.24
C ASP A 66 10.69 -8.66 -4.27
N ALA A 67 9.59 -9.34 -3.93
CA ALA A 67 8.38 -9.42 -4.72
C ALA A 67 7.52 -8.18 -4.50
N ILE A 68 8.07 -6.99 -4.74
CA ILE A 68 7.44 -5.70 -4.41
C ILE A 68 6.65 -5.06 -5.57
N ASP A 69 6.78 -5.61 -6.79
CA ASP A 69 6.09 -5.11 -7.97
C ASP A 69 5.80 -6.23 -8.97
N SER A 70 4.93 -5.95 -9.95
CA SER A 70 4.51 -6.86 -11.01
C SER A 70 5.69 -7.45 -11.80
N ASP A 71 6.76 -6.69 -12.01
CA ASP A 71 7.94 -7.18 -12.74
C ASP A 71 8.78 -8.14 -11.91
N ARG A 72 8.73 -8.01 -10.58
CA ARG A 72 9.43 -8.87 -9.62
C ARG A 72 8.52 -9.91 -9.00
N ARG A 73 7.37 -10.17 -9.64
CA ARG A 73 6.38 -11.14 -9.18
C ARG A 73 7.02 -12.52 -8.99
N LYS A 74 6.63 -13.18 -7.90
CA LYS A 74 7.13 -14.50 -7.54
C LYS A 74 6.02 -15.54 -7.58
N PRO A 75 6.30 -16.77 -8.05
CA PRO A 75 5.32 -17.83 -8.01
C PRO A 75 5.03 -18.21 -6.55
N THR A 76 3.81 -18.67 -6.28
CA THR A 76 3.39 -19.10 -4.94
C THR A 76 4.29 -20.19 -4.38
N ASP A 77 4.82 -21.07 -5.23
CA ASP A 77 5.70 -22.16 -4.83
C ASP A 77 7.04 -21.65 -4.26
N GLU A 78 7.66 -20.64 -4.89
CA GLU A 78 8.88 -20.00 -4.36
C GLU A 78 8.60 -19.30 -3.03
N ILE A 79 7.46 -18.61 -2.92
CA ILE A 79 7.06 -17.94 -1.69
C ILE A 79 6.79 -18.97 -0.57
N ALA A 80 6.20 -20.12 -0.91
CA ALA A 80 5.91 -21.19 0.04
C ALA A 80 7.19 -21.76 0.65
N VAL A 81 8.18 -22.04 -0.20
CA VAL A 81 9.48 -22.55 0.21
C VAL A 81 10.20 -21.52 1.08
N GLN A 82 10.17 -20.24 0.72
CA GLN A 82 10.80 -19.19 1.52
C GLN A 82 10.09 -19.01 2.88
N ALA A 83 8.76 -19.05 2.93
CA ALA A 83 8.00 -18.78 4.14
C ALA A 83 7.99 -19.93 5.15
N LEU A 84 7.97 -21.17 4.67
CA LEU A 84 7.72 -22.37 5.49
C LEU A 84 8.80 -23.45 5.35
N GLY A 85 9.75 -23.30 4.42
CA GLY A 85 10.86 -24.24 4.17
C GLY A 85 10.62 -25.21 3.01
N GLU A 86 11.66 -26.02 2.72
CA GLU A 86 11.60 -27.07 1.70
C GLU A 86 10.55 -28.12 2.05
N GLY A 87 9.57 -28.32 1.16
CA GLY A 87 8.44 -29.24 1.37
C GLY A 87 7.12 -28.58 1.81
N ALA A 88 7.08 -27.26 1.89
CA ALA A 88 5.84 -26.53 2.11
C ALA A 88 4.81 -26.82 1.00
N ASP A 89 3.57 -27.14 1.38
CA ASP A 89 2.47 -27.35 0.43
C ASP A 89 1.92 -26.00 -0.07
N PRO A 90 2.08 -25.66 -1.36
CA PRO A 90 1.55 -24.41 -1.92
C PRO A 90 0.02 -24.34 -1.88
N ASN A 91 -0.67 -25.49 -1.82
CA ASN A 91 -2.13 -25.51 -1.74
C ASN A 91 -2.63 -25.01 -0.38
N ALA A 92 -1.90 -25.29 0.70
CA ALA A 92 -2.22 -24.80 2.04
C ALA A 92 -2.15 -23.26 2.12
N LEU A 93 -1.38 -22.61 1.24
CA LEU A 93 -1.22 -21.16 1.19
C LEU A 93 -2.29 -20.45 0.35
N LYS A 94 -3.11 -21.15 -0.44
CA LYS A 94 -4.15 -20.52 -1.28
C LYS A 94 -5.17 -19.72 -0.46
N GLY A 95 -5.56 -20.23 0.71
CA GLY A 95 -6.44 -19.52 1.65
C GLY A 95 -5.78 -18.25 2.16
N VAL A 96 -4.56 -18.38 2.69
CA VAL A 96 -3.75 -17.25 3.20
C VAL A 96 -3.53 -16.17 2.12
N MET A 97 -3.18 -16.57 0.90
CA MET A 97 -3.00 -15.65 -0.23
C MET A 97 -4.30 -14.93 -0.60
N SER A 98 -5.44 -15.63 -0.53
CA SER A 98 -6.75 -15.01 -0.79
C SER A 98 -7.12 -13.99 0.29
N ASP A 99 -6.82 -14.28 1.55
CA ASP A 99 -7.05 -13.36 2.68
C ASP A 99 -6.17 -12.11 2.56
N LEU A 100 -4.87 -12.30 2.26
CA LEU A 100 -3.93 -11.21 2.03
C LEU A 100 -4.33 -10.34 0.83
N LYS A 101 -4.87 -10.95 -0.23
CA LYS A 101 -5.38 -10.23 -1.40
C LYS A 101 -6.65 -9.43 -1.07
N THR A 102 -7.56 -10.03 -0.30
CA THR A 102 -8.79 -9.37 0.17
C THR A 102 -8.47 -8.15 1.03
N ARG A 103 -7.37 -8.21 1.79
CA ARG A 103 -6.83 -7.10 2.59
C ARG A 103 -5.99 -6.11 1.79
N GLU A 104 -5.90 -6.25 0.47
CA GLU A 104 -5.10 -5.42 -0.44
C GLU A 104 -3.60 -5.35 -0.08
N LEU A 105 -3.07 -6.37 0.62
CA LEU A 105 -1.65 -6.45 0.98
C LEU A 105 -0.82 -7.04 -0.15
N ILE A 106 -1.43 -7.90 -0.96
CA ILE A 106 -0.78 -8.52 -2.11
C ILE A 106 -1.65 -8.37 -3.36
N ASN A 107 -1.00 -8.39 -4.51
CA ASN A 107 -1.62 -8.58 -5.79
C ASN A 107 -1.13 -9.88 -6.42
N SER A 108 -1.97 -10.44 -7.30
CA SER A 108 -1.65 -11.67 -8.01
C SER A 108 -2.12 -11.61 -9.45
N LYS A 109 -1.29 -12.15 -10.34
CA LYS A 109 -1.59 -12.34 -11.76
C LYS A 109 -1.82 -13.81 -12.03
N THR A 110 -2.94 -14.13 -12.66
CA THR A 110 -3.27 -15.49 -13.13
C THR A 110 -2.79 -15.69 -14.57
N GLY A 111 -2.50 -16.94 -14.96
CA GLY A 111 -2.12 -17.31 -16.33
C GLY A 111 -0.62 -17.57 -16.53
N ARG A 112 -0.14 -17.51 -17.80
CA ARG A 112 1.26 -17.79 -18.16
C ARG A 112 2.19 -16.76 -17.50
N GLY A 113 3.12 -17.24 -16.68
CA GLY A 113 4.00 -16.38 -15.88
C GLY A 113 3.25 -15.65 -14.76
N GLY A 114 2.21 -16.29 -14.22
CA GLY A 114 1.50 -15.83 -13.04
C GLY A 114 2.41 -15.78 -11.81
N GLY A 115 1.98 -15.01 -10.82
CA GLY A 115 2.75 -14.78 -9.61
C GLY A 115 2.09 -13.75 -8.71
N CYS A 116 2.66 -13.59 -7.53
CA CYS A 116 2.21 -12.68 -6.50
C CYS A 116 3.29 -11.63 -6.21
N TRP A 117 2.85 -10.43 -5.83
CA TRP A 117 3.71 -9.35 -5.37
C TRP A 117 3.01 -8.53 -4.28
N LEU A 118 3.78 -7.87 -3.44
CA LEU A 118 3.33 -6.98 -2.38
C LEU A 118 2.82 -5.68 -2.98
N THR A 119 1.78 -5.12 -2.37
CA THR A 119 1.40 -3.72 -2.60
C THR A 119 2.20 -2.80 -1.68
N GLY A 120 2.10 -1.49 -1.86
CA GLY A 120 2.70 -0.53 -0.92
C GLY A 120 2.23 -0.70 0.53
N LYS A 121 0.98 -1.17 0.75
CA LYS A 121 0.46 -1.50 2.09
C LYS A 121 1.09 -2.79 2.62
N GLY A 122 1.21 -3.81 1.77
CA GLY A 122 1.83 -5.08 2.12
C GLY A 122 3.31 -4.97 2.45
N SER A 123 4.07 -4.22 1.67
CA SER A 123 5.50 -4.00 1.92
C SER A 123 5.76 -3.23 3.21
N ALA A 124 5.00 -2.16 3.47
CA ALA A 124 5.08 -1.42 4.72
C ALA A 124 4.75 -2.32 5.93
N ARG A 125 3.73 -3.18 5.81
CA ARG A 125 3.36 -4.09 6.90
C ARG A 125 4.37 -5.22 7.09
N ALA A 126 4.91 -5.78 6.00
CA ALA A 126 5.97 -6.79 6.05
C ALA A 126 7.24 -6.24 6.71
N ALA A 127 7.62 -5.00 6.39
CA ALA A 127 8.78 -4.34 6.99
C ALA A 127 8.63 -4.22 8.52
N LYS A 128 7.45 -3.77 8.99
CA LYS A 128 7.15 -3.72 10.43
C LYS A 128 7.24 -5.09 11.10
N LEU A 129 6.75 -6.14 10.45
CA LEU A 129 6.75 -7.50 11.00
C LEU A 129 8.15 -8.13 11.05
N ARG A 130 9.05 -7.74 10.15
CA ARG A 130 10.43 -8.23 10.13
C ARG A 130 11.28 -7.61 11.25
N ASP A 131 11.00 -6.35 11.59
CA ASP A 131 11.78 -5.60 12.57
C ASP A 131 11.33 -5.86 14.03
N HIS A 132 10.31 -6.70 14.22
CA HIS A 132 9.70 -7.09 15.51
C HIS A 132 10.02 -8.54 15.88
#